data_AF-A0A7J6QVI5-F1
#
_entry.id   AF-A0A7J6QVI5-F1
#
_cell.length_a   1.000
_cell.length_b   1.000
_cell.length_c   1.000
_cell.angle_alpha   90.00
_cell.angle_beta   90.00
_cell.angle_gamma   90.00
#
_symmetry.space_group_name_H-M   'P 1'
#
loop_
_entity.id
_entity.type
_entity.pdbx_description
1 polymer ?
#
loop_
_entity_poly.entity_id
_entity_poly.type
_entity_poly.pdbx_seq_one_letter_code
_entity_poly.pdbx_strand_id
1 'polypeptide(L)'
;MQREDTSIDVELLEVMEFDNDRKRMSVLVKIIYPLAGEDGSESLTTTTRILLLIKGADSNSTSAASPEEELESVLDALSAGGLRTLVYGVRDLTSDMPFVESWRRSYNDARGLVGDAKERALRQCIEEMECDIDIVGCTGIEDKLQGYVPDTIADLHEAGIKVWVLTGDKIETAINIAYLQQLR
;
A
#
# COMPACT_ATOMS: atom_id res chain seq x y z
N MET A 1 14.95 -19.76 -24.52
CA MET A 1 13.57 -19.91 -24.02
C MET A 1 12.94 -18.53 -24.10
N GLN A 2 12.32 -18.22 -25.24
CA GLN A 2 11.58 -16.97 -25.43
C GLN A 2 10.35 -17.06 -24.52
N ARG A 3 10.22 -16.18 -23.54
CA ARG A 3 8.94 -16.01 -22.83
C ARG A 3 7.98 -15.45 -23.88
N GLU A 4 6.93 -16.18 -24.22
CA GLU A 4 5.80 -15.58 -24.90
C GLU A 4 5.28 -14.46 -23.99
N ASP A 5 5.18 -13.24 -24.52
CA ASP A 5 4.59 -12.10 -23.82
C ASP A 5 3.09 -12.35 -23.68
N THR A 6 2.70 -13.13 -22.67
CA THR A 6 1.29 -13.25 -22.27
C THR A 6 0.87 -11.92 -21.65
N SER A 7 0.10 -11.11 -22.39
CA SER A 7 -0.51 -9.91 -21.85
C SER A 7 -1.67 -10.27 -20.91
N ILE A 8 -1.70 -9.63 -19.74
CA ILE A 8 -2.80 -9.77 -18.78
C ILE A 8 -3.59 -8.46 -18.80
N ASP A 9 -4.91 -8.55 -18.91
CA ASP A 9 -5.76 -7.37 -18.83
C ASP A 9 -6.13 -7.10 -17.37
N VAL A 10 -5.94 -5.85 -16.94
CA VAL A 10 -6.25 -5.39 -15.58
C VAL A 10 -7.20 -4.21 -15.67
N GLU A 11 -8.39 -4.38 -15.14
CA GLU A 11 -9.42 -3.35 -15.00
C GLU A 11 -9.42 -2.83 -13.57
N LEU A 12 -9.20 -1.52 -13.41
CA LEU A 12 -9.30 -0.83 -12.12
C LEU A 12 -10.78 -0.53 -11.83
N LEU A 13 -11.34 -1.23 -10.85
CA LEU A 13 -12.75 -1.08 -10.49
C LEU A 13 -12.99 0.12 -9.57
N GLU A 14 -12.19 0.24 -8.50
CA GLU A 14 -12.29 1.36 -7.55
C GLU A 14 -10.92 1.67 -6.90
N VAL A 15 -10.73 2.93 -6.51
CA VAL A 15 -9.57 3.41 -5.75
C VAL A 15 -10.05 3.96 -4.42
N MET A 16 -9.53 3.41 -3.32
CA MET A 16 -9.70 3.94 -1.97
C MET A 16 -8.39 4.64 -1.61
N GLU A 17 -8.40 5.96 -1.75
CA GLU A 17 -7.23 6.83 -1.62
C GLU A 17 -6.54 6.70 -0.27
N PHE A 18 -5.32 7.21 -0.16
CA PHE A 18 -4.66 7.26 1.14
C PHE A 18 -5.44 8.16 2.11
N ASP A 19 -5.70 7.66 3.30
CA ASP A 19 -6.31 8.41 4.40
C ASP A 19 -5.37 8.41 5.59
N ASN A 20 -5.15 9.57 6.21
CA ASN A 20 -4.19 9.71 7.30
C ASN A 20 -4.63 8.98 8.58
N ASP A 21 -5.94 8.80 8.79
CA ASP A 21 -6.44 8.03 9.93
C ASP A 21 -6.21 6.53 9.69
N ARG A 22 -6.43 6.05 8.46
CA ARG A 22 -6.23 4.64 8.08
C ARG A 22 -4.77 4.26 7.81
N LYS A 23 -3.93 5.23 7.42
CA LYS A 23 -2.52 5.09 7.03
C LYS A 23 -2.27 4.04 5.94
N ARG A 24 -3.22 3.89 5.02
CA ARG A 24 -3.18 2.92 3.91
C ARG A 24 -4.02 3.39 2.74
N MET A 25 -3.72 2.82 1.57
CA MET A 25 -4.53 2.93 0.37
C MET A 25 -4.81 1.55 -0.19
N SER A 26 -5.93 1.41 -0.90
CA SER A 26 -6.31 0.15 -1.52
C SER A 26 -6.94 0.36 -2.89
N VAL A 27 -6.83 -0.66 -3.74
CA VAL A 27 -7.42 -0.67 -5.08
C VAL A 27 -8.15 -1.98 -5.29
N LEU A 28 -9.38 -1.88 -5.80
CA LEU A 28 -10.15 -3.04 -6.24
C LEU A 28 -9.89 -3.23 -7.73
N VAL A 29 -9.39 -4.39 -8.12
CA VAL A 29 -9.03 -4.69 -9.51
C VAL A 29 -9.68 -5.98 -9.99
N LYS A 30 -10.00 -6.02 -11.27
CA LYS A 30 -10.39 -7.22 -12.00
C LYS A 30 -9.28 -7.60 -12.96
N ILE A 31 -8.72 -8.79 -12.78
CA ILE A 31 -7.63 -9.30 -13.59
C ILE A 31 -8.17 -10.41 -14.49
N ILE A 32 -7.93 -10.31 -15.78
CA ILE A 32 -8.39 -11.27 -16.79
C ILE A 32 -7.15 -11.97 -17.37
N TYR A 33 -7.03 -13.26 -17.07
CA TYR A 33 -5.96 -14.12 -17.55
C TYR A 33 -6.42 -14.84 -18.83
N PRO A 34 -5.70 -14.69 -19.96
CA PRO A 34 -5.94 -15.52 -21.12
C PRO A 34 -5.49 -16.96 -20.83
N LEU A 35 -6.36 -17.94 -21.03
CA LEU A 35 -5.96 -19.34 -21.07
C LEU A 35 -5.73 -19.72 -22.54
N ALA A 36 -4.55 -20.28 -22.81
CA ALA A 36 -4.30 -20.93 -24.09
C ALA A 36 -5.24 -22.15 -24.19
N GLY A 37 -6.07 -22.19 -25.23
CA GLY A 37 -6.85 -23.39 -25.52
C GLY A 37 -5.91 -24.55 -25.84
N GLU A 38 -6.10 -25.70 -25.20
CA GLU A 38 -5.23 -26.89 -25.37
C GLU A 38 -5.19 -27.42 -26.83
N ASP A 39 -6.15 -27.02 -27.67
CA ASP A 39 -6.38 -27.64 -28.99
C ASP A 39 -6.19 -26.70 -30.21
N GLY A 40 -5.57 -25.51 -30.05
CA GLY A 40 -5.39 -24.57 -31.17
C GLY A 40 -6.70 -24.00 -31.75
N SER A 41 -7.81 -24.21 -31.05
CA SER A 41 -9.10 -23.57 -31.32
C SER A 41 -9.11 -22.15 -30.75
N GLU A 42 -9.56 -21.17 -31.54
CA GLU A 42 -9.69 -19.75 -31.16
C GLU A 42 -10.73 -19.47 -30.05
N SER A 43 -11.13 -20.47 -29.27
CA SER A 43 -11.91 -20.26 -28.06
C SER A 43 -10.97 -19.94 -26.90
N LEU A 44 -10.54 -18.69 -26.82
CA LEU A 44 -9.82 -18.14 -25.66
C LEU A 44 -10.73 -18.26 -24.43
N THR A 45 -10.51 -19.29 -23.62
CA THR A 45 -11.11 -19.33 -22.29
C THR A 45 -10.37 -18.29 -21.44
N THR A 46 -11.10 -17.47 -20.69
CA THR A 46 -10.47 -16.48 -19.81
C THR A 46 -10.81 -16.79 -18.36
N THR A 47 -9.81 -16.76 -17.48
CA THR A 47 -10.05 -16.79 -16.03
C THR A 47 -10.03 -15.37 -15.49
N THR A 48 -11.06 -14.99 -14.75
CA THR A 48 -11.12 -13.67 -14.10
C THR A 48 -10.87 -13.81 -12.60
N ARG A 49 -10.08 -12.90 -12.02
CA ARG A 49 -9.96 -12.73 -10.56
C ARG A 49 -10.35 -11.32 -10.17
N ILE A 50 -11.01 -11.18 -9.02
CA ILE A 50 -11.31 -9.89 -8.39
C ILE A 50 -10.48 -9.80 -7.11
N LEU A 51 -9.55 -8.85 -7.07
CA LEU A 51 -8.62 -8.70 -5.95
C LEU A 51 -8.74 -7.28 -5.37
N LEU A 52 -8.75 -7.20 -4.05
CA LEU A 52 -8.44 -5.98 -3.33
C LEU A 52 -6.94 -6.00 -3.01
N LEU A 53 -6.20 -5.01 -3.49
CA LEU A 53 -4.78 -4.84 -3.20
C LEU A 53 -4.62 -3.67 -2.23
N ILE A 54 -3.85 -3.86 -1.16
CA ILE A 54 -3.65 -2.87 -0.11
C ILE A 54 -2.16 -2.59 0.05
N LYS A 55 -1.80 -1.32 0.27
CA LYS A 55 -0.49 -0.92 0.76
C LYS A 55 -0.62 0.10 1.90
N GLY A 56 0.12 -0.09 2.99
CA GLY A 56 0.01 0.75 4.18
C GLY A 56 1.14 0.61 5.17
N ALA A 57 1.09 1.41 6.24
CA ALA A 57 2.11 1.44 7.29
C ALA A 57 1.87 0.37 8.38
N ASP A 58 2.98 -0.17 8.87
CA ASP A 58 3.15 -1.41 9.64
C ASP A 58 2.37 -1.58 10.96
N SER A 59 1.79 -0.54 11.57
CA SER A 59 1.38 -0.63 12.98
C SER A 59 -0.09 -1.00 13.23
N ASN A 60 -0.96 -0.89 12.21
CA ASN A 60 -2.41 -1.07 12.39
C ASN A 60 -3.04 -1.97 11.31
N SER A 61 -2.25 -2.49 10.37
CA SER A 61 -2.75 -3.33 9.30
C SER A 61 -2.78 -4.77 9.75
N THR A 62 -3.89 -5.20 10.35
CA THR A 62 -4.49 -6.56 10.33
C THR A 62 -5.07 -6.95 11.70
N SER A 63 -6.32 -6.56 11.95
CA SER A 63 -7.15 -7.19 12.98
C SER A 63 -7.70 -8.56 12.55
N ALA A 64 -7.04 -9.26 11.61
CA ALA A 64 -7.49 -10.56 11.09
C ALA A 64 -6.37 -11.62 10.91
N ALA A 65 -5.11 -11.21 10.91
CA ALA A 65 -3.97 -12.12 10.96
C ALA A 65 -2.84 -11.36 11.65
N SER A 66 -2.47 -11.74 12.88
CA SER A 66 -1.29 -11.20 13.54
C SER A 66 -0.12 -11.24 12.54
N PRO A 67 0.62 -10.15 12.33
CA PRO A 67 1.86 -10.23 11.56
C PRO A 67 2.67 -11.39 12.13
N GLU A 68 3.03 -12.36 11.29
CA GLU A 68 3.93 -13.43 11.72
C GLU A 68 5.17 -12.76 12.31
N GLU A 69 5.69 -13.21 13.46
CA GLU A 69 6.82 -12.58 14.17
C GLU A 69 8.02 -12.30 13.24
N GLU A 70 8.16 -13.10 12.17
CA GLU A 70 9.13 -12.91 11.10
C GLU A 70 8.95 -11.59 10.32
N LEU A 71 7.73 -11.19 9.99
CA LEU A 71 7.45 -9.94 9.27
C LEU A 71 7.81 -8.72 10.13
N GLU A 72 7.45 -8.72 11.42
CA GLU A 72 7.82 -7.64 12.33
C GLU A 72 9.34 -7.50 12.43
N SER A 73 10.05 -8.63 12.56
CA SER A 73 11.51 -8.63 12.59
C SER A 73 12.14 -8.06 11.31
N VAL A 74 11.58 -8.37 10.13
CA VAL A 74 12.06 -7.80 8.86
C VAL A 74 11.79 -6.30 8.78
N LEU A 75 10.59 -5.85 9.19
CA LEU A 75 10.22 -4.43 9.17
C LEU A 75 11.10 -3.61 10.12
N ASP A 76 11.41 -4.14 11.29
CA ASP A 76 12.34 -3.52 12.24
C ASP A 76 13.76 -3.44 11.67
N ALA A 77 14.24 -4.51 11.03
CA ALA A 77 15.55 -4.52 10.39
C ALA A 77 15.66 -3.50 9.24
N LEU A 78 14.62 -3.37 8.40
CA LEU A 78 14.55 -2.38 7.32
C LEU A 78 14.50 -0.95 7.88
N SER A 79 13.67 -0.73 8.90
CA SER A 79 13.53 0.57 9.56
C SER A 79 14.82 0.99 10.25
N ALA A 80 15.51 0.05 10.91
CA ALA A 80 16.83 0.25 11.52
C ALA A 80 17.93 0.55 10.49
N GLY A 81 17.76 0.09 9.24
CA GLY A 81 18.60 0.47 8.10
C GLY A 81 18.27 1.85 7.50
N GLY A 82 17.27 2.56 8.01
CA GLY A 82 16.86 3.88 7.53
C GLY A 82 15.95 3.86 6.32
N LEU A 83 15.40 2.69 5.98
CA LEU A 83 14.48 2.54 4.86
C LEU A 83 13.05 2.86 5.31
N ARG A 84 12.26 3.51 4.44
CA ARG A 84 10.82 3.66 4.66
C ARG A 84 10.14 2.33 4.33
N THR A 85 9.44 1.76 5.31
CA THR A 85 8.74 0.49 5.17
C THR A 85 7.31 0.67 4.67
N LEU A 86 6.83 -0.28 3.87
CA LEU A 86 5.43 -0.47 3.51
C LEU A 86 5.08 -1.95 3.56
N VAL A 87 3.90 -2.27 4.07
CA VAL A 87 3.32 -3.61 4.04
C VAL A 87 2.26 -3.69 2.94
N TYR A 88 2.23 -4.83 2.26
CA TYR A 88 1.32 -5.14 1.16
C TYR A 88 0.45 -6.31 1.53
N GLY A 89 -0.83 -6.20 1.20
CA GLY A 89 -1.80 -7.26 1.41
C GLY A 89 -2.75 -7.43 0.22
N VAL A 90 -3.38 -8.60 0.16
CA VAL A 90 -4.37 -8.96 -0.84
C VAL A 90 -5.60 -9.56 -0.16
N ARG A 91 -6.77 -9.31 -0.73
CA ARG A 91 -7.97 -10.10 -0.45
C ARG A 91 -8.54 -10.59 -1.76
N ASP A 92 -8.70 -11.90 -1.88
CA ASP A 92 -9.35 -12.51 -3.04
C ASP A 92 -10.87 -12.50 -2.87
N LEU A 93 -11.55 -11.75 -3.74
CA LEU A 93 -13.00 -11.59 -3.76
C LEU A 93 -13.63 -12.31 -4.97
N THR A 94 -12.86 -13.12 -5.70
CA THR A 94 -13.31 -13.81 -6.91
C THR A 94 -14.53 -14.71 -6.66
N SER A 95 -14.60 -15.35 -5.49
CA SER A 95 -15.73 -16.20 -5.10
C SER A 95 -16.93 -15.43 -4.53
N ASP A 96 -16.79 -14.14 -4.24
CA ASP A 96 -17.82 -13.32 -3.57
C ASP A 96 -18.26 -12.12 -4.42
N MET A 97 -18.59 -12.39 -5.68
CA MET A 97 -19.14 -11.39 -6.59
C MET A 97 -20.39 -10.69 -6.06
N PRO A 98 -21.37 -11.36 -5.40
CA PRO A 98 -22.54 -10.68 -4.85
C PRO A 98 -22.19 -9.62 -3.80
N PHE A 99 -21.19 -9.87 -2.94
CA PHE A 99 -20.66 -8.87 -2.02
C PHE A 99 -20.02 -7.71 -2.77
N VAL A 100 -19.16 -7.98 -3.75
CA VAL A 100 -18.49 -6.91 -4.52
C VAL A 100 -19.52 -6.00 -5.21
N GLU A 101 -20.56 -6.58 -5.81
CA GLU A 101 -21.60 -5.81 -6.47
C GLU A 101 -22.43 -4.99 -5.50
N SER A 102 -22.82 -5.54 -4.34
CA SER A 102 -23.58 -4.82 -3.33
C SER A 102 -22.76 -3.69 -2.71
N TRP A 103 -21.50 -3.97 -2.38
CA TRP A 103 -20.55 -2.99 -1.88
C TRP A 103 -20.33 -1.84 -2.86
N ARG A 104 -20.14 -2.13 -4.16
CA ARG A 104 -19.97 -1.08 -5.18
C ARG A 104 -21.20 -0.18 -5.29
N ARG A 105 -22.42 -0.72 -5.11
CA ARG A 105 -23.63 0.12 -5.07
C ARG A 105 -23.62 1.02 -3.84
N SER A 106 -23.39 0.46 -2.65
CA SER A 106 -23.30 1.23 -1.40
C SER A 106 -22.22 2.31 -1.46
N TYR A 107 -21.05 2.00 -2.03
CA TYR A 107 -19.94 2.94 -2.20
C TYR A 107 -20.32 4.08 -3.15
N ASN A 108 -20.99 3.78 -4.26
CA ASN A 108 -21.47 4.81 -5.19
C ASN A 108 -22.57 5.70 -4.57
N ASP A 109 -23.49 5.11 -3.82
CA ASP A 109 -24.50 5.86 -3.07
C ASP A 109 -23.84 6.79 -2.04
N ALA A 110 -22.84 6.29 -1.31
CA ALA A 110 -22.04 7.09 -0.38
C ALA A 110 -21.30 8.25 -1.06
N ARG A 111 -20.76 8.05 -2.27
CA ARG A 111 -20.11 9.12 -3.07
C ARG A 111 -21.08 10.25 -3.42
N GLY A 112 -22.37 9.94 -3.58
CA GLY A 112 -23.45 10.89 -3.89
C GLY A 112 -23.92 11.73 -2.70
N LEU A 113 -23.53 11.39 -1.47
CA LEU A 113 -23.84 12.18 -0.28
C LEU A 113 -23.01 13.48 -0.21
N VAL A 114 -23.30 14.35 0.76
CA VAL A 114 -22.61 15.63 0.97
C VAL A 114 -22.22 15.81 2.44
N GLY A 115 -21.08 16.47 2.68
CA GLY A 115 -20.57 16.78 4.01
C GLY A 115 -20.25 15.54 4.85
N ASP A 116 -20.37 15.65 6.17
CA ASP A 116 -20.01 14.60 7.14
C ASP A 116 -20.74 13.27 6.89
N ALA A 117 -21.92 13.30 6.28
CA ALA A 117 -22.66 12.08 5.92
C ALA A 117 -21.92 11.27 4.85
N LYS A 118 -21.30 11.94 3.87
CA LYS A 118 -20.46 11.31 2.84
C LYS A 118 -19.22 10.68 3.47
N GLU A 119 -18.50 11.44 4.28
CA GLU A 119 -17.25 10.98 4.89
C GLU A 119 -17.49 9.74 5.76
N ARG A 120 -18.52 9.75 6.60
CA ARG A 120 -18.88 8.58 7.43
C ARG A 120 -19.31 7.37 6.59
N ALA A 121 -20.14 7.56 5.57
CA ALA A 121 -20.61 6.46 4.73
C ALA A 121 -19.47 5.84 3.90
N LEU A 122 -18.57 6.66 3.35
CA LEU A 122 -17.40 6.17 2.63
C LEU A 122 -16.45 5.42 3.56
N ARG A 123 -16.19 5.96 4.76
CA ARG A 123 -15.35 5.28 5.76
C ARG A 123 -15.91 3.90 6.12
N GLN A 124 -17.21 3.81 6.37
CA GLN A 124 -17.87 2.53 6.65
C GLN A 124 -17.73 1.53 5.51
N CYS A 125 -17.95 1.96 4.26
CA CYS A 125 -17.75 1.08 3.10
C CYS A 125 -16.30 0.61 3.00
N ILE A 126 -15.33 1.50 3.19
CA ILE A 126 -13.91 1.15 3.12
C ILE A 126 -13.53 0.14 4.21
N GLU A 127 -14.00 0.34 5.44
CA GLU A 127 -13.76 -0.59 6.57
C GLU A 127 -14.34 -1.99 6.30
N GLU A 128 -15.51 -2.07 5.67
CA GLU A 128 -16.13 -3.33 5.27
C GLU A 128 -15.34 -4.07 4.17
N MET A 129 -14.75 -3.32 3.24
CA MET A 129 -13.93 -3.87 2.16
C MET A 129 -12.55 -4.31 2.66
N GLU A 130 -11.93 -3.54 3.54
CA GLU A 130 -10.57 -3.74 4.05
C GLU A 130 -10.50 -4.66 5.28
N CYS A 131 -11.25 -5.78 5.28
CA CYS A 131 -11.16 -6.84 6.28
C CYS A 131 -10.60 -8.15 5.69
N ASP A 132 -10.15 -9.07 6.55
CA ASP A 132 -9.63 -10.40 6.15
C ASP A 132 -8.57 -10.34 5.04
N ILE A 133 -7.52 -9.54 5.29
CA ILE A 133 -6.44 -9.29 4.35
C ILE A 133 -5.29 -10.26 4.58
N ASP A 134 -4.90 -10.97 3.53
CA ASP A 134 -3.70 -11.80 3.52
C ASP A 134 -2.48 -10.94 3.24
N ILE A 135 -1.51 -10.93 4.16
CA ILE A 135 -0.25 -10.19 3.96
C ILE A 135 0.62 -10.96 2.96
N VAL A 136 1.12 -10.25 1.94
CA VAL A 136 1.96 -10.84 0.89
C VAL A 136 3.43 -10.44 0.99
N GLY A 137 3.74 -9.37 1.73
CA GLY A 137 5.12 -8.96 1.98
C GLY A 137 5.27 -7.48 2.34
N CYS A 138 6.52 -7.03 2.37
CA CYS A 138 6.88 -5.65 2.64
C CYS A 138 7.97 -5.14 1.70
N THR A 139 8.16 -3.83 1.66
CA THR A 139 9.27 -3.17 0.95
C THR A 139 10.02 -2.24 1.89
N GLY A 140 11.35 -2.15 1.73
CA GLY A 140 12.16 -1.06 2.29
C GLY A 140 12.59 -0.12 1.18
N ILE A 141 12.07 1.11 1.20
CA ILE A 141 12.35 2.13 0.20
C ILE A 141 13.45 3.06 0.72
N GLU A 142 14.53 3.17 -0.03
CA GLU A 142 15.60 4.12 0.25
C GLU A 142 15.17 5.53 -0.18
N ASP A 143 15.01 6.43 0.80
CA ASP A 143 14.84 7.85 0.53
C ASP A 143 16.20 8.50 0.27
N LYS A 144 16.56 8.61 -1.00
CA LYS A 144 17.81 9.29 -1.37
C LYS A 144 17.76 10.76 -1.01
N LEU A 145 18.80 11.18 -0.33
CA LEU A 145 19.04 12.58 -0.02
C LEU A 145 19.44 13.34 -1.28
N GLN A 146 19.13 14.64 -1.30
CA GLN A 146 19.72 15.53 -2.28
C GLN A 146 21.23 15.61 -2.07
N GLY A 147 21.97 15.91 -3.15
CA GLY A 147 23.41 16.15 -3.03
C GLY A 147 23.70 17.32 -2.09
N TYR A 148 24.84 17.26 -1.38
CA TYR A 148 25.35 18.30 -0.48
C TYR A 148 24.51 18.59 0.78
N VAL A 149 23.43 17.85 1.06
CA VAL A 149 22.66 18.05 2.30
C VAL A 149 23.53 17.85 3.55
N PRO A 150 24.37 16.79 3.66
CA PRO A 150 25.24 16.62 4.82
C PRO A 150 26.24 17.78 4.97
N ASP A 151 26.89 18.19 3.87
CA ASP A 151 27.87 19.28 3.87
C ASP A 151 27.22 20.62 4.27
N THR A 152 26.03 20.91 3.75
CA THR A 152 25.28 22.14 4.07
C THR A 152 24.87 22.16 5.54
N ILE A 153 24.41 21.03 6.08
CA ILE A 153 24.05 20.94 7.50
C ILE A 153 25.28 21.15 8.39
N ALA A 154 26.43 20.61 8.00
CA ALA A 154 27.69 20.82 8.72
C ALA A 154 28.10 22.31 8.73
N ASP A 155 28.05 22.98 7.57
CA ASP A 155 28.36 24.42 7.45
C ASP A 155 27.42 25.28 8.31
N LEU A 156 26.11 24.96 8.32
CA LEU A 156 25.13 25.65 9.17
C LEU A 156 25.45 25.46 10.66
N HIS A 157 25.87 24.26 11.06
CA HIS A 157 26.26 23.98 12.43
C HIS A 157 27.54 24.73 12.83
N GLU A 158 28.55 24.78 11.95
CA GLU A 158 29.78 25.56 12.17
C GLU A 158 29.48 27.07 12.30
N ALA A 159 28.50 27.57 11.55
CA ALA A 159 28.00 28.94 11.67
C ALA A 159 27.17 29.20 12.94
N GLY A 160 26.96 28.20 13.80
CA GLY A 160 26.19 28.31 15.04
C GLY A 160 24.67 28.32 14.84
N ILE A 161 24.18 27.88 13.68
CA ILE A 161 22.75 27.81 13.35
C ILE A 161 22.19 26.46 13.80
N LYS A 162 21.09 26.48 14.56
CA LYS A 162 20.42 25.27 15.02
C LYS A 162 19.43 24.77 13.95
N VAL A 163 19.64 23.54 13.48
CA VAL A 163 18.75 22.88 12.52
C VAL A 163 17.79 21.96 13.28
N TRP A 164 16.49 22.10 13.01
CA TRP A 164 15.44 21.26 13.59
C TRP A 164 14.72 20.54 12.45
N VAL A 165 14.59 19.23 12.55
CA VAL A 165 13.86 18.41 11.58
C VAL A 165 12.50 18.04 12.17
N LEU A 166 11.43 18.45 11.50
CA LEU A 166 10.06 18.08 11.83
C LEU A 166 9.60 17.08 10.76
N THR A 167 9.41 15.82 11.15
CA THR A 167 8.94 14.75 10.25
C THR A 167 7.76 13.99 10.85
N GLY A 168 6.89 13.49 9.99
CA GLY A 168 5.78 12.60 10.33
C GLY A 168 6.12 11.11 10.17
N ASP A 169 7.37 10.78 9.84
CA ASP A 169 7.85 9.40 9.78
C ASP A 169 7.96 8.77 11.19
N LYS A 170 8.12 7.44 11.22
CA LYS A 170 8.49 6.71 12.44
C LYS A 170 9.77 7.29 13.05
N ILE A 171 9.89 7.20 14.37
CA ILE A 171 11.03 7.74 15.13
C ILE A 171 12.34 7.13 14.62
N GLU A 172 12.34 5.83 14.30
CA GLU A 172 13.49 5.08 13.82
C GLU A 172 13.97 5.63 12.46
N THR A 173 13.03 5.92 11.54
CA THR A 173 13.34 6.54 10.25
C THR A 173 13.88 7.95 10.43
N ALA A 174 13.29 8.74 11.33
CA ALA A 174 13.76 10.09 11.63
C ALA A 174 15.18 10.10 12.22
N ILE A 175 15.48 9.18 13.14
CA ILE A 175 16.82 8.99 13.72
C ILE A 175 17.81 8.60 12.63
N ASN A 176 17.45 7.69 11.73
CA ASN A 176 18.33 7.26 10.65
C ASN A 176 18.59 8.36 9.63
N ILE A 177 17.57 9.15 9.26
CA ILE A 177 17.78 10.33 8.43
C ILE A 177 18.72 11.31 9.15
N ALA A 178 18.51 11.56 10.45
CA ALA A 178 19.39 12.43 11.23
C ALA A 178 20.84 11.92 11.26
N TYR A 179 21.03 10.60 11.41
CA TYR A 179 22.34 9.97 11.35
C TYR A 179 23.01 10.15 9.98
N LEU A 180 22.26 9.95 8.88
CA LEU A 180 22.74 10.20 7.52
C LEU A 180 23.10 11.68 7.29
N GLN A 181 22.42 12.61 7.98
CA GLN A 181 22.72 14.05 7.94
C GLN A 181 23.83 14.51 8.88
N GLN A 182 24.41 13.63 9.69
CA GLN A 182 25.32 14.01 10.78
C GLN A 182 24.73 15.06 11.75
N LEU A 183 23.41 15.10 11.87
CA LEU A 183 22.73 15.90 12.89
C LEU A 183 23.01 15.25 14.25
N ARG A 184 24.00 15.77 14.98
CA ARG A 184 24.37 15.36 16.35
C ARG A 184 23.83 16.30 17.40
#